data_AF-A0A453A916-F1
#
_entry.id   AF-A0A453A916-F1
#
_cell.length_a   1.000
_cell.length_b   1.000
_cell.length_c   1.000
_cell.angle_alpha   90.00
_cell.angle_beta   90.00
_cell.angle_gamma   90.00
#
_symmetry.space_group_name_H-M   'P 1'
#
loop_
_entity.id
_entity.type
_entity.pdbx_description
1 polymer ?
#
loop_
_entity_poly.entity_id
_entity_poly.type
_entity_poly.pdbx_seq_one_letter_code
_entity_poly.pdbx_strand_id
1 'polypeptide(L)'
;MAEFVVLLGGCERMSRRPYDVYLYTENFMFGRHAEKQKLLIFLLQHNDPHGDHAPAILPVIGGASVGKKTLVAHVCGDERVHSRFSSILHLNVITFASDIEDDDWKKFHSFVITMGRGSKIIIISRLQRLARFGSVKPIFLTVLSYDELRYLLKTLVFGSVDPM
;
A
#
# COMPACT_ATOMS: atom_id res chain seq x y z
N MET A 1 -10.08 12.62 -14.77
CA MET A 1 -11.23 12.20 -13.96
C MET A 1 -10.66 11.60 -12.68
N ALA A 2 -11.09 12.10 -11.52
CA ALA A 2 -10.53 11.77 -10.22
C ALA A 2 -11.30 10.60 -9.59
N GLU A 3 -10.65 9.47 -9.33
CA GLU A 3 -11.28 8.33 -8.66
C GLU A 3 -11.11 8.41 -7.13
N PHE A 4 -12.18 8.02 -6.44
CA PHE A 4 -12.54 8.42 -5.09
C PHE A 4 -11.73 7.71 -3.99
N VAL A 5 -11.02 8.49 -3.17
CA VAL A 5 -10.53 8.04 -1.85
C VAL A 5 -11.69 8.15 -0.86
N VAL A 6 -12.44 7.08 -0.67
CA VAL A 6 -13.49 7.02 0.38
C VAL A 6 -12.81 6.85 1.74
N LEU A 7 -12.57 7.98 2.41
CA LEU A 7 -12.22 8.07 3.82
C LEU A 7 -13.51 7.97 4.66
N LEU A 8 -13.81 6.79 5.19
CA LEU A 8 -14.83 6.64 6.23
C LEU A 8 -14.14 6.51 7.60
N GLY A 9 -14.33 7.54 8.45
CA GLY A 9 -14.22 7.43 9.91
C GLY A 9 -12.98 8.06 10.57
N GLY A 10 -13.07 9.37 10.85
CA GLY A 10 -12.52 9.98 12.07
C GLY A 10 -11.00 10.12 12.24
N CYS A 11 -10.41 11.16 11.64
CA CYS A 11 -9.22 11.81 12.21
C CYS A 11 -9.14 13.26 11.73
N GLU A 12 -8.83 14.17 12.63
CA GLU A 12 -8.94 15.63 12.48
C GLU A 12 -8.23 16.20 11.23
N ARG A 13 -8.80 17.29 10.71
CA ARG A 13 -8.22 18.12 9.66
C ARG A 13 -6.91 18.75 10.15
N MET A 14 -5.78 18.21 9.72
CA MET A 14 -4.54 18.99 9.60
C MET A 14 -4.35 19.40 8.14
N SER A 15 -4.85 20.58 7.83
CA SER A 15 -4.32 21.41 6.75
C SER A 15 -2.86 21.72 7.07
N ARG A 16 -1.93 21.14 6.29
CA ARG A 16 -0.58 21.67 6.03
C ARG A 16 0.13 20.81 4.97
N ARG A 17 0.22 21.32 3.74
CA ARG A 17 1.45 21.21 2.96
C ARG A 17 2.35 22.35 3.45
N PRO A 18 3.61 22.12 3.86
CA PRO A 18 4.63 21.54 3.00
C PRO A 18 5.55 20.56 3.75
N TYR A 19 5.33 19.26 3.57
CA TYR A 19 6.38 18.26 3.78
C TYR A 19 6.31 17.27 2.63
N ASP A 20 6.77 17.72 1.48
CA ASP A 20 7.21 16.87 0.37
C ASP A 20 8.63 16.30 0.65
N VAL A 21 9.17 16.55 1.85
CA VAL A 21 10.54 16.16 2.29
C VAL A 21 10.48 14.99 3.26
N TYR A 22 9.76 13.93 2.90
CA TYR A 22 9.93 12.64 3.55
C TYR A 22 9.95 11.55 2.47
N LEU A 23 11.14 10.97 2.25
CA LEU A 23 11.45 9.79 1.40
C LEU A 23 11.72 10.02 -0.09
N TYR A 24 12.15 11.21 -0.51
CA TYR A 24 12.57 11.45 -1.90
C TYR A 24 14.02 11.92 -2.00
N THR A 25 14.92 10.95 -2.15
CA THR A 25 16.12 11.11 -2.98
C THR A 25 15.94 10.16 -4.16
N GLU A 26 15.74 10.74 -5.35
CA GLU A 26 15.80 10.02 -6.64
C GLU A 26 14.84 8.81 -6.80
N ASN A 27 13.56 8.93 -6.44
CA ASN A 27 12.55 7.88 -6.71
C ASN A 27 12.79 6.51 -6.03
N PHE A 28 13.57 6.42 -4.95
CA PHE A 28 13.76 5.16 -4.22
C PHE A 28 13.28 5.25 -2.77
N MET A 29 12.39 4.31 -2.38
CA MET A 29 12.06 4.10 -0.98
C MET A 29 13.12 3.21 -0.31
N PHE A 30 13.92 3.80 0.58
CA PHE A 30 15.03 3.13 1.26
C PHE A 30 14.57 1.93 2.11
N GLY A 31 15.33 0.82 2.09
CA GLY A 31 15.11 -0.37 2.92
C GLY A 31 13.87 -1.22 2.62
N ARG A 32 13.10 -0.89 1.57
CA ARG A 32 11.78 -1.52 1.28
C ARG A 32 11.68 -2.19 -0.08
N HIS A 33 12.83 -2.51 -0.67
CA HIS A 33 12.87 -3.04 -2.03
C HIS A 33 12.15 -4.38 -2.14
N ALA A 34 12.34 -5.28 -1.17
CA ALA A 34 11.69 -6.59 -1.16
C ALA A 34 10.15 -6.46 -1.06
N GLU A 35 9.63 -5.59 -0.18
CA GLU A 35 8.19 -5.36 -0.04
C GLU A 35 7.61 -4.68 -1.28
N LYS A 36 8.33 -3.70 -1.87
CA LYS A 36 7.97 -3.04 -3.13
C LYS A 36 7.84 -4.05 -4.26
N GLN A 37 8.83 -4.93 -4.43
CA GLN A 37 8.79 -5.95 -5.49
C GLN A 37 7.62 -6.93 -5.30
N LYS A 38 7.33 -7.36 -4.07
CA LYS A 38 6.16 -8.22 -3.79
C LYS A 38 4.84 -7.54 -4.18
N LEU A 39 4.68 -6.25 -3.84
CA LEU A 39 3.50 -5.47 -4.24
C LEU A 39 3.42 -5.29 -5.75
N LEU A 40 4.53 -5.00 -6.43
CA LEU A 40 4.57 -4.87 -7.88
C LEU A 40 4.21 -6.17 -8.57
N ILE A 41 4.79 -7.30 -8.14
CA ILE A 41 4.44 -8.62 -8.65
C ILE A 41 2.94 -8.87 -8.45
N PHE A 42 2.43 -8.64 -7.24
CA PHE A 42 1.00 -8.80 -6.96
C PHE A 42 0.15 -7.94 -7.89
N LEU A 43 0.46 -6.66 -8.10
CA LEU A 43 -0.35 -5.75 -8.93
C LEU A 43 -0.23 -6.06 -10.41
N LEU A 44 0.95 -6.44 -10.89
CA LEU A 44 1.24 -6.74 -12.30
C LEU A 44 0.92 -8.19 -12.70
N GLN A 45 0.62 -9.07 -11.75
CA GLN A 45 0.17 -10.42 -12.06
C GLN A 45 -1.16 -10.39 -12.83
N HIS A 46 -1.24 -11.03 -13.99
CA HIS A 46 -2.52 -11.24 -14.68
C HIS A 46 -3.36 -12.24 -13.87
N ASN A 47 -4.60 -11.87 -13.58
CA ASN A 47 -5.55 -12.84 -13.01
C ASN A 47 -5.96 -13.79 -14.14
N ASP A 48 -6.05 -15.08 -13.81
CA ASP A 48 -6.40 -16.13 -14.76
C ASP A 48 -7.75 -15.80 -15.44
N PRO A 49 -7.85 -15.86 -16.79
CA PRO A 49 -9.12 -15.64 -17.49
C PRO A 49 -10.25 -16.60 -17.05
N HIS A 50 -9.91 -17.75 -16.44
CA HIS A 50 -10.87 -18.70 -15.88
C HIS A 50 -11.13 -18.55 -14.38
N GLY A 51 -10.51 -17.56 -13.71
CA GLY A 51 -10.64 -17.32 -12.28
C GLY A 51 -11.93 -16.61 -11.85
N ASP A 52 -12.24 -16.75 -10.57
CA ASP A 52 -13.36 -16.12 -9.86
C ASP A 52 -13.42 -14.60 -10.08
N HIS A 53 -14.63 -14.02 -10.07
CA HIS A 53 -14.86 -12.59 -10.32
C HIS A 53 -14.38 -11.70 -9.15
N ALA A 54 -14.00 -12.31 -8.03
CA ALA A 54 -13.59 -11.59 -6.84
C ALA A 54 -12.22 -10.89 -7.04
N PRO A 55 -12.08 -9.63 -6.59
CA PRO A 55 -10.80 -8.93 -6.62
C PRO A 55 -9.80 -9.57 -5.67
N ALA A 56 -8.54 -9.65 -6.08
CA ALA A 56 -7.47 -10.15 -5.21
C ALA A 56 -7.17 -9.14 -4.09
N ILE A 57 -6.98 -9.62 -2.87
CA ILE A 57 -6.85 -8.80 -1.66
C ILE A 57 -5.50 -9.05 -1.00
N LEU A 58 -4.66 -8.04 -0.97
CA LEU A 58 -3.33 -8.09 -0.36
C LEU A 58 -3.26 -7.25 0.92
N PRO A 59 -3.11 -7.88 2.10
CA PRO A 59 -2.88 -7.15 3.34
C PRO A 59 -1.42 -6.69 3.46
N VAL A 60 -1.24 -5.44 3.85
CA VAL A 60 0.01 -4.78 4.20
C VAL A 60 -0.09 -4.41 5.68
N ILE A 61 0.58 -5.18 6.52
CA ILE A 61 0.48 -5.12 7.97
C ILE A 61 1.77 -4.59 8.57
N GLY A 62 1.70 -3.75 9.60
CA GLY A 62 2.91 -3.27 10.29
C GLY A 62 2.63 -2.19 11.31
N GLY A 63 3.63 -1.86 12.14
CA GLY A 63 3.50 -0.88 13.21
C GLY A 63 3.09 0.53 12.78
N ALA A 64 2.93 1.44 13.74
CA ALA A 64 2.79 2.87 13.44
C ALA A 64 4.04 3.38 12.71
N SER A 65 3.85 4.30 11.76
CA SER A 65 4.95 5.02 11.09
C SER A 65 5.99 4.16 10.34
N VAL A 66 5.72 2.88 10.08
CA VAL A 66 6.65 1.98 9.34
C VAL A 66 6.67 2.22 7.82
N GLY A 67 5.87 3.16 7.31
CA GLY A 67 5.85 3.52 5.88
C GLY A 67 4.90 2.73 4.99
N LYS A 68 3.85 2.09 5.53
CA LYS A 68 2.87 1.31 4.72
C LYS A 68 2.21 2.14 3.62
N LYS A 69 1.70 3.34 3.97
CA LYS A 69 1.07 4.24 3.01
C LYS A 69 2.06 4.72 1.96
N THR A 70 3.29 5.03 2.36
CA THR A 70 4.36 5.41 1.45
C THR A 70 4.69 4.29 0.48
N LEU A 71 4.81 3.05 0.95
CA LEU A 71 5.08 1.89 0.10
C LEU A 71 4.01 1.72 -0.98
N VAL A 72 2.74 1.80 -0.59
CA VAL A 72 1.63 1.69 -1.54
C VAL A 72 1.61 2.86 -2.51
N ALA A 73 1.79 4.10 -2.03
CA ALA A 73 1.84 5.28 -2.88
C ALA A 73 2.97 5.18 -3.92
N HIS A 74 4.14 4.69 -3.50
CA HIS A 74 5.30 4.53 -4.36
C HIS A 74 5.08 3.47 -5.46
N VAL A 75 4.41 2.37 -5.13
CA VAL A 75 4.02 1.36 -6.12
C VAL A 75 2.93 1.88 -7.06
N CYS A 76 1.98 2.68 -6.57
CA CYS A 76 0.94 3.29 -7.41
C CYS A 76 1.50 4.32 -8.40
N GLY A 77 2.63 4.95 -8.06
CA GLY A 77 3.37 5.84 -8.95
C GLY A 77 4.23 5.12 -10.00
N ASP A 78 4.36 3.79 -9.96
CA ASP A 78 5.04 3.02 -11.01
C ASP A 78 4.23 3.09 -12.30
N GLU A 79 4.85 3.52 -13.40
CA GLU A 79 4.16 3.72 -14.69
C GLU A 79 3.42 2.47 -15.18
N ARG A 80 3.93 1.28 -14.89
CA ARG A 80 3.29 0.02 -15.30
C ARG A 80 2.02 -0.24 -14.51
N VAL A 81 2.03 0.10 -13.22
CA VAL A 81 0.84 0.02 -12.36
C VAL A 81 -0.15 1.10 -12.79
N HIS A 82 0.32 2.33 -12.96
CA HIS A 82 -0.53 3.43 -13.42
C HIS A 82 -1.21 3.11 -14.75
N SER A 83 -0.46 2.66 -15.76
CA SER A 83 -0.99 2.27 -17.07
C SER A 83 -2.06 1.18 -16.99
N ARG A 84 -1.90 0.22 -16.08
CA ARG A 84 -2.84 -0.89 -15.92
C ARG A 84 -4.15 -0.50 -15.24
N PHE A 85 -4.09 0.40 -14.25
CA PHE A 85 -5.25 0.80 -13.44
C PHE A 85 -5.80 2.19 -13.81
N SER A 86 -5.29 2.84 -14.86
CA SER A 86 -5.76 4.17 -15.28
C SER A 86 -7.03 4.17 -16.11
N SER A 87 -7.44 3.02 -16.68
CA SER A 87 -8.46 3.01 -17.75
C SER A 87 -9.60 1.99 -17.58
N ILE A 88 -9.33 0.76 -17.08
CA ILE A 88 -10.34 -0.33 -17.07
C ILE A 88 -10.39 -1.08 -15.73
N LEU A 89 -9.28 -1.19 -15.00
CA LEU A 89 -9.19 -1.94 -13.75
C LEU A 89 -9.14 -0.99 -12.55
N HIS A 90 -9.81 -1.35 -11.46
CA HIS A 90 -9.77 -0.55 -10.23
C HIS A 90 -8.73 -1.08 -9.25
N LEU A 91 -7.97 -0.17 -8.65
CA LEU A 91 -7.10 -0.43 -7.51
C LEU A 91 -7.62 0.30 -6.28
N ASN A 92 -8.03 -0.44 -5.26
CA ASN A 92 -8.57 0.13 -4.03
C ASN A 92 -7.60 -0.05 -2.86
N VAL A 93 -7.31 1.02 -2.14
CA VAL A 93 -6.44 1.01 -0.97
C VAL A 93 -7.26 1.37 0.26
N ILE A 94 -7.46 0.41 1.15
CA ILE A 94 -8.31 0.56 2.33
C ILE A 94 -7.41 0.57 3.56
N THR A 95 -7.60 1.53 4.47
CA THR A 95 -6.85 1.58 5.72
C THR A 95 -7.78 1.29 6.90
N PHE A 96 -7.44 0.28 7.70
CA PHE A 96 -8.17 -0.05 8.92
C PHE A 96 -7.36 0.34 10.16
N ALA A 97 -7.97 1.17 11.00
CA ALA A 97 -7.41 1.60 12.28
C ALA A 97 -7.82 0.66 13.44
N SER A 98 -9.00 0.06 13.34
CA SER A 98 -9.58 -0.88 14.30
C SER A 98 -9.82 -2.24 13.65
N ASP A 99 -10.16 -3.22 14.48
CA ASP A 99 -10.59 -4.52 14.00
C ASP A 99 -11.98 -4.44 13.37
N ILE A 100 -12.28 -5.40 12.50
CA ILE A 100 -13.57 -5.54 11.83
C ILE A 100 -14.03 -6.98 12.00
N GLU A 101 -15.29 -7.13 12.40
CA GLU A 101 -15.94 -8.43 12.51
C GLU A 101 -16.14 -9.07 11.13
N ASP A 102 -16.11 -10.40 11.09
CA ASP A 102 -16.17 -11.13 9.82
C ASP A 102 -17.48 -10.88 9.05
N ASP A 103 -18.59 -10.64 9.74
CA ASP A 103 -19.88 -10.36 9.10
C ASP A 103 -19.95 -8.97 8.48
N ASP A 104 -19.30 -7.97 9.08
CA ASP A 104 -19.18 -6.64 8.47
C ASP A 104 -18.20 -6.67 7.29
N TRP A 105 -17.13 -7.46 7.40
CA TRP A 105 -16.27 -7.73 6.26
C TRP A 105 -17.02 -8.42 5.12
N LYS A 106 -17.91 -9.39 5.38
CA LYS A 106 -18.72 -10.03 4.33
C LYS A 106 -19.61 -9.04 3.58
N LYS A 107 -20.26 -8.12 4.30
CA LYS A 107 -21.08 -7.05 3.67
C LYS A 107 -20.22 -6.12 2.82
N PHE A 108 -19.03 -5.77 3.30
CA PHE A 108 -18.10 -4.97 2.53
C PHE A 108 -17.60 -5.74 1.30
N HIS A 109 -17.18 -6.99 1.48
CA HIS A 109 -16.69 -7.87 0.44
C HIS A 109 -17.73 -8.10 -0.67
N SER A 110 -19.01 -8.27 -0.32
CA SER A 110 -20.09 -8.40 -1.32
C SER A 110 -20.28 -7.14 -2.18
N PHE A 111 -19.93 -5.96 -1.64
CA PHE A 111 -19.85 -4.73 -2.42
C PHE A 111 -18.60 -4.70 -3.33
N VAL A 112 -17.46 -5.25 -2.90
CA VAL A 112 -16.23 -5.18 -3.70
C VAL A 112 -16.11 -6.26 -4.78
N ILE A 113 -16.81 -7.39 -4.65
CA ILE A 113 -16.86 -8.43 -5.70
C ILE A 113 -17.57 -7.97 -6.97
N THR A 114 -18.35 -6.87 -6.92
CA THR A 114 -18.95 -6.29 -8.14
C THR A 114 -17.95 -5.49 -8.95
N MET A 115 -16.70 -5.34 -8.49
CA MET A 115 -15.65 -4.70 -9.26
C MET A 115 -15.28 -5.54 -10.48
N GLY A 116 -14.95 -4.87 -11.58
CA GLY A 116 -14.56 -5.53 -12.83
C GLY A 116 -13.40 -6.52 -12.64
N ARG A 117 -13.46 -7.64 -13.37
CA ARG A 117 -12.42 -8.68 -13.37
C ARG A 117 -11.02 -8.06 -13.49
N GLY A 118 -10.09 -8.49 -12.64
CA GLY A 118 -8.73 -7.97 -12.62
C GLY A 118 -8.48 -6.81 -11.66
N SER A 119 -9.54 -6.27 -11.05
CA SER A 119 -9.42 -5.27 -9.96
C SER A 119 -8.75 -5.88 -8.73
N LYS A 120 -8.06 -5.03 -7.96
CA LYS A 120 -7.26 -5.45 -6.80
C LYS A 120 -7.51 -4.54 -5.61
N ILE A 121 -7.38 -5.11 -4.42
CA ILE A 121 -7.53 -4.42 -3.14
C ILE A 121 -6.24 -4.56 -2.35
N ILE A 122 -5.79 -3.46 -1.76
CA ILE A 122 -4.72 -3.43 -0.78
C ILE A 122 -5.32 -3.01 0.56
N ILE A 123 -5.15 -3.84 1.59
CA ILE A 123 -5.55 -3.50 2.96
C ILE A 123 -4.32 -3.02 3.71
N ILE A 124 -4.35 -1.82 4.29
CA ILE A 124 -3.31 -1.29 5.17
C ILE A 124 -3.80 -1.36 6.60
N SER A 125 -3.05 -2.02 7.50
CA SER A 125 -3.41 -2.06 8.91
C SER A 125 -2.20 -2.18 9.86
N ARG A 126 -2.43 -1.85 11.13
CA ARG A 126 -1.53 -2.15 12.25
C ARG A 126 -1.84 -3.50 12.91
N LEU A 127 -3.03 -4.03 12.68
CA LEU A 127 -3.54 -5.20 13.36
C LEU A 127 -3.24 -6.46 12.55
N GLN A 128 -2.44 -7.37 13.10
CA GLN A 128 -2.08 -8.62 12.41
C GLN A 128 -3.29 -9.48 12.06
N ARG A 129 -4.34 -9.46 12.89
CA ARG A 129 -5.59 -10.20 12.67
C ARG A 129 -6.30 -9.84 11.36
N LEU A 130 -6.16 -8.60 10.86
CA LEU A 130 -6.76 -8.20 9.59
C LEU A 130 -6.09 -8.85 8.36
N ALA A 131 -4.96 -9.56 8.55
CA ALA A 131 -4.40 -10.40 7.52
C ALA A 131 -5.34 -11.55 7.10
N ARG A 132 -6.29 -11.95 7.96
CA ARG A 132 -7.29 -13.00 7.66
C ARG A 132 -8.18 -12.67 6.47
N PHE A 133 -8.33 -11.38 6.15
CA PHE A 133 -9.13 -10.90 5.03
C PHE A 133 -8.37 -10.90 3.69
N GLY A 134 -7.08 -11.24 3.70
CA GLY A 134 -6.28 -11.37 2.49
C GLY A 134 -6.59 -12.63 1.72
N SER A 135 -6.70 -12.51 0.40
CA SER A 135 -6.73 -13.66 -0.51
C SER A 135 -5.32 -14.16 -0.87
N VAL A 136 -4.29 -13.36 -0.57
CA VAL A 136 -2.88 -13.70 -0.78
C VAL A 136 -2.09 -13.48 0.51
N LYS A 137 -0.86 -14.02 0.55
CA LYS A 137 0.02 -13.89 1.72
C LYS A 137 0.27 -12.41 2.06
N PRO A 138 0.06 -12.00 3.32
CA PRO A 138 0.27 -10.61 3.74
C PRO A 138 1.74 -10.20 3.64
N ILE A 139 1.96 -8.92 3.39
CA ILE A 139 3.27 -8.27 3.49
C ILE A 139 3.37 -7.61 4.86
N PHE A 140 4.41 -7.96 5.60
CA PHE A 140 4.70 -7.36 6.91
C PHE A 140 5.77 -6.30 6.79
N LEU A 141 5.50 -5.10 7.31
CA LEU A 141 6.46 -4.01 7.44
C LEU A 141 6.85 -3.86 8.90
N THR A 142 8.12 -4.06 9.17
CA THR A 142 8.77 -3.82 10.46
C THR A 142 9.32 -2.40 10.52
N VAL A 143 9.71 -1.91 11.71
CA VAL A 143 10.51 -0.68 11.78
C VAL A 143 11.85 -0.91 11.07
N LEU A 144 12.38 0.11 10.39
CA LEU A 144 13.73 0.04 9.81
C LEU A 144 14.75 -0.23 10.91
N SER A 145 15.80 -0.98 10.58
CA SER A 145 16.92 -1.20 11.50
C SER A 145 17.62 0.12 11.85
N TYR A 146 18.39 0.13 12.94
CA TYR A 146 19.18 1.30 13.33
C TYR A 146 20.13 1.74 12.21
N ASP A 147 20.79 0.80 11.54
CA ASP A 147 21.71 1.12 10.46
C ASP A 147 20.99 1.70 9.24
N GLU A 148 19.82 1.16 8.89
CA GLU A 148 19.00 1.71 7.81
C GLU A 148 18.49 3.12 8.14
N LEU A 149 18.06 3.34 9.38
CA LEU A 149 17.57 4.64 9.83
C LEU A 149 18.72 5.66 9.93
N ARG A 150 19.89 5.23 10.41
CA ARG A 150 21.12 6.04 10.47
C ARG A 150 21.61 6.39 9.07
N TYR A 151 21.61 5.45 8.13
CA TYR A 151 21.97 5.70 6.75
C TYR A 151 20.98 6.69 6.12
N LEU A 152 19.68 6.44 6.25
CA LEU A 152 18.64 7.35 5.77
C LEU A 152 18.82 8.77 6.33
N LEU A 153 19.06 8.89 7.64
CA LEU A 153 19.32 10.17 8.28
C LEU A 153 20.57 10.84 7.69
N LYS A 154 21.66 10.10 7.49
CA LYS A 154 22.87 10.63 6.85
C LYS A 154 22.60 11.13 5.43
N THR A 155 21.91 10.34 4.60
CA THR A 155 21.54 10.73 3.24
C THR A 155 20.67 11.99 3.23
N LEU A 156 19.73 12.12 4.17
CA LEU A 156 18.86 13.29 4.27
C LEU A 156 19.60 14.55 4.76
N VAL A 157 20.50 14.40 5.73
CA VAL A 157 21.21 15.53 6.35
C VAL A 157 22.37 16.01 5.49
N PHE A 158 23.09 15.10 4.84
CA PHE A 158 24.32 15.43 4.11
C PHE A 158 24.17 15.36 2.59
N GLY A 159 23.02 14.92 2.06
CA GLY A 159 22.85 14.62 0.64
C GLY A 159 23.52 13.30 0.25
N SER A 160 23.36 12.88 -1.02
CA SER A 160 24.03 11.69 -1.58
C SER A 160 25.53 11.93 -1.83
N VAL A 161 26.26 12.34 -0.81
CA VAL A 161 27.72 12.39 -0.85
C VAL A 161 28.21 11.05 -0.30
N ASP A 162 28.70 10.22 -1.21
CA ASP A 162 29.30 8.92 -0.89
C ASP A 162 30.49 9.16 0.08
N PRO A 163 30.46 8.65 1.32
CA PRO A 163 31.59 8.79 2.21
C PRO A 163 32.64 7.74 1.81
N MET A 164 33.60 8.18 0.97
CA MET A 164 34.90 7.51 0.81
C MET A 164 35.58 7.28 2.15
#